data_AF-A0A528V645-F1
#
_entry.id   AF-A0A528V645-F1
#
_cell.length_a   1.000
_cell.length_b   1.000
_cell.length_c   1.000
_cell.angle_alpha   90.00
_cell.angle_beta   90.00
_cell.angle_gamma   90.00
#
_symmetry.space_group_name_H-M   'P 1'
#
loop_
_entity.id
_entity.type
_entity.pdbx_description
1 polymer ?
#
loop_
_entity_poly.entity_id
_entity_poly.type
_entity_poly.pdbx_seq_one_letter_code
_entity_poly.pdbx_strand_id
1 'polypeptide(L)'
;TSAVPEYAGMQRLVPSNPYMTAAYPRMDEPMAPTEQMPASEVECRKDLKRLGVVYTDLAPIREGQCGIDYPVKISAIGRIGMKPAATLTCDMAATFAGWARNELVPSARWRYFSGVRT
;
A
#
# COMPACT_ATOMS: atom_id res chain seq x y z
N THR A 1 51.90 12.58 -14.42
CA THR A 1 51.30 13.05 -13.15
C THR A 1 50.98 14.51 -13.31
N SER A 2 49.74 14.83 -13.65
CA SER A 2 49.33 16.22 -13.90
C SER A 2 48.87 16.85 -12.59
N ALA A 3 49.51 17.96 -12.19
CA ALA A 3 49.19 18.71 -11.00
C ALA A 3 47.89 19.51 -11.21
N VAL A 4 46.96 19.39 -10.26
CA VAL A 4 45.73 20.21 -10.22
C VAL A 4 46.09 21.55 -9.55
N PRO A 5 45.71 22.71 -10.12
CA PRO A 5 46.00 24.00 -9.49
C PRO A 5 45.12 24.22 -8.25
N GLU A 6 45.75 24.61 -7.14
CA GLU A 6 45.05 25.05 -5.92
C GLU A 6 44.46 26.45 -6.13
N TYR A 7 43.13 26.52 -6.13
CA TYR A 7 42.38 27.77 -6.15
C TYR A 7 42.14 28.28 -4.72
N ALA A 8 43.20 28.75 -4.05
CA ALA A 8 43.16 29.23 -2.66
C ALA A 8 42.25 30.44 -2.39
N GLY A 9 41.60 31.01 -3.41
CA GLY A 9 40.75 32.20 -3.30
C GLY A 9 39.25 31.95 -3.18
N MET A 10 38.75 30.77 -3.56
CA MET A 10 37.29 30.55 -3.65
C MET A 10 36.64 30.14 -2.33
N GLN A 11 37.41 29.65 -1.35
CA GLN A 11 36.90 29.27 -0.03
C GLN A 11 36.39 30.45 0.82
N ARG A 12 36.73 31.71 0.48
CA ARG A 12 36.26 32.91 1.21
C ARG A 12 34.87 33.40 0.80
N LEU A 13 34.32 32.88 -0.30
CA LEU A 13 32.97 33.26 -0.78
C LEU A 13 31.86 32.39 -0.20
N VAL A 14 32.18 31.33 0.56
CA VAL A 14 31.20 30.48 1.22
C VAL A 14 30.71 31.19 2.49
N PRO A 15 29.45 31.64 2.57
CA PRO A 15 28.94 32.29 3.77
C PRO A 15 28.93 31.26 4.91
N SER A 16 29.76 31.48 5.93
CA SER A 16 29.86 30.65 7.14
C SER A 16 28.69 30.83 8.11
N ASN A 17 27.61 31.49 7.67
CA ASN A 17 26.48 31.79 8.54
C ASN A 17 25.45 30.64 8.50
N PRO A 18 25.33 29.82 9.56
CA PRO A 18 24.52 28.60 9.56
C PRO A 18 23.01 28.88 9.42
N TYR A 19 22.59 30.13 9.64
CA TYR A 19 21.21 30.56 9.49
C TYR A 19 20.79 30.83 8.05
N MET A 20 21.72 31.08 7.12
CA MET A 20 21.39 31.21 5.69
C MET A 20 21.10 29.84 5.08
N THR A 21 21.80 28.78 5.49
CA THR A 21 21.62 27.42 4.97
C THR A 21 20.35 26.72 5.44
N ALA A 22 19.70 27.22 6.50
CA ALA A 22 18.45 26.65 7.01
C ALA A 22 17.21 27.06 6.19
N ALA A 23 17.30 28.14 5.40
CA ALA A 23 16.18 28.70 4.65
C ALA A 23 16.13 28.27 3.18
N TYR A 24 17.21 27.69 2.64
CA TYR A 24 17.26 27.20 1.27
C TYR A 24 17.15 25.68 1.25
N PRO A 25 16.21 25.09 0.48
CA PRO A 25 16.16 23.65 0.31
C PRO A 25 17.48 23.17 -0.29
N ARG A 26 18.13 22.23 0.40
CA ARG A 26 19.30 21.51 -0.09
C ARG A 26 18.86 20.68 -1.30
N MET A 27 19.15 21.18 -2.50
CA MET A 27 18.85 20.48 -3.77
C MET A 27 19.66 19.19 -3.94
N ASP A 28 20.68 18.97 -3.09
CA ASP A 28 21.53 17.77 -3.06
C ASP A 28 20.89 16.59 -2.32
N GLU A 29 19.77 16.78 -1.60
CA GLU A 29 19.06 15.66 -1.00
C GLU A 29 18.18 14.99 -2.06
N PRO A 30 18.47 13.74 -2.47
CA PRO A 30 17.60 13.01 -3.37
C PRO A 30 16.24 12.89 -2.70
N MET A 31 15.20 13.31 -3.43
CA MET A 31 13.82 13.19 -2.98
C MET A 31 13.57 11.76 -2.50
N ALA A 32 13.16 11.62 -1.23
CA ALA A 32 12.89 10.31 -0.65
C ALA A 32 11.97 9.52 -1.61
N PRO A 33 12.27 8.25 -1.92
CA PRO A 33 11.43 7.47 -2.79
C PRO A 33 10.03 7.45 -2.19
N THR A 34 9.04 7.99 -2.89
CA THR A 34 7.65 7.68 -2.58
C THR A 34 7.51 6.18 -2.77
N GLU A 35 7.30 5.42 -1.69
CA GLU A 35 6.89 4.02 -1.78
C GLU A 35 5.53 3.98 -2.49
N GLN A 36 5.60 3.87 -3.82
CA GLN A 36 4.44 3.75 -4.67
C GLN A 36 3.98 2.31 -4.63
N MET A 37 2.72 2.12 -4.26
CA MET A 37 2.08 0.81 -4.25
C MET A 37 2.22 0.16 -5.65
N PRO A 38 2.62 -1.12 -5.73
CA PRO A 38 2.83 -1.78 -7.01
C PRO A 38 1.52 -1.85 -7.81
N ALA A 39 1.64 -1.86 -9.13
CA ALA A 39 0.50 -1.85 -10.04
C ALA A 39 -0.47 -3.02 -9.79
N SER A 40 0.05 -4.20 -9.41
CA SER A 40 -0.76 -5.38 -9.07
C SER A 40 -1.69 -5.14 -7.88
N GLU A 41 -1.20 -4.50 -6.83
CA GLU A 41 -2.00 -4.16 -5.64
C GLU A 41 -3.07 -3.12 -5.98
N VAL A 42 -2.72 -2.13 -6.80
CA VAL A 42 -3.67 -1.12 -7.31
C VAL A 42 -4.79 -1.78 -8.12
N GLU A 43 -4.46 -2.76 -8.96
CA GLU A 43 -5.42 -3.50 -9.77
C GLU A 43 -6.31 -4.38 -8.90
N CYS A 44 -5.73 -5.14 -7.97
CA CYS A 44 -6.49 -5.95 -7.03
C CYS A 44 -7.50 -5.11 -6.22
N ARG A 45 -7.14 -3.89 -5.80
CA ARG A 45 -8.07 -2.97 -5.12
C ARG A 45 -9.24 -2.54 -5.99
N LYS A 46 -9.06 -2.43 -7.30
CA LYS A 46 -10.16 -2.19 -8.25
C LYS A 46 -11.06 -3.43 -8.32
N ASP A 47 -10.48 -4.62 -8.30
CA ASP A 47 -11.23 -5.86 -8.30
C ASP A 47 -12.04 -6.06 -7.01
N LEU A 48 -11.45 -5.78 -5.84
CA LEU A 48 -12.18 -5.77 -4.56
C LEU A 48 -13.39 -4.82 -4.60
N LYS A 49 -13.22 -3.62 -5.16
CA LYS A 49 -14.33 -2.66 -5.34
C LYS A 49 -15.39 -3.22 -6.29
N ARG A 50 -15.00 -3.84 -7.41
CA ARG A 50 -15.93 -4.46 -8.37
C ARG A 50 -16.72 -5.61 -7.75
N LEU A 51 -16.09 -6.37 -6.86
CA LEU A 51 -16.69 -7.48 -6.12
C LEU A 51 -17.54 -7.03 -4.92
N GLY A 52 -17.61 -5.72 -4.63
CA GLY A 52 -18.40 -5.18 -3.53
C GLY A 52 -17.81 -5.49 -2.15
N VAL A 53 -16.49 -5.66 -2.06
CA VAL A 53 -15.79 -5.91 -0.79
C VAL A 53 -15.66 -4.61 -0.01
N VAL A 54 -16.03 -4.64 1.27
CA VAL A 54 -15.77 -3.57 2.23
C VAL A 54 -14.43 -3.86 2.90
N TYR A 55 -13.40 -3.11 2.50
CA TYR A 55 -12.06 -3.26 3.01
C TYR A 55 -11.48 -1.95 3.54
N THR A 56 -10.45 -2.08 4.37
CA THR A 56 -9.64 -0.97 4.88
C THR A 56 -8.17 -1.32 4.72
N ASP A 57 -7.40 -0.32 4.36
CA ASP A 57 -5.96 -0.45 4.19
C ASP A 57 -5.26 -0.35 5.52
N LEU A 58 -4.33 -1.26 5.73
CA LEU A 58 -3.49 -1.28 6.90
C LEU A 58 -2.05 -0.99 6.51
N ALA A 59 -1.29 -0.47 7.48
CA ALA A 59 0.14 -0.34 7.34
C ALA A 59 0.79 -1.73 7.18
N PRO A 60 1.97 -1.82 6.53
CA PRO A 60 2.73 -3.06 6.42
C PRO A 60 2.86 -3.77 7.77
N ILE A 61 2.60 -5.08 7.79
CA ILE A 61 2.74 -5.90 9.01
C ILE A 61 3.91 -6.84 8.77
N ARG A 62 4.88 -6.85 9.69
CA ARG A 62 6.05 -7.74 9.62
C ARG A 62 6.35 -8.34 10.99
N GLU A 63 6.47 -9.66 11.02
CA GLU A 63 6.88 -10.47 12.17
C GLU A 63 8.03 -11.38 11.73
N GLY A 64 9.26 -10.90 11.95
CA GLY A 64 10.47 -11.59 11.50
C GLY A 64 10.53 -11.68 9.97
N GLN A 65 10.51 -12.90 9.44
CA GLN A 65 10.52 -13.18 8.00
C GLN A 65 9.11 -13.24 7.38
N CYS A 66 8.07 -13.26 8.21
CA CYS A 66 6.69 -13.27 7.75
C CYS A 66 6.15 -11.84 7.71
N GLY A 67 5.37 -11.51 6.70
CA GLY A 67 4.73 -10.20 6.62
C GLY A 67 3.92 -9.98 5.36
N ILE A 68 3.14 -8.92 5.37
CA ILE A 68 2.39 -8.44 4.22
C ILE A 68 2.70 -6.96 4.07
N ASP A 69 3.20 -6.57 2.91
CA ASP A 69 3.58 -5.18 2.63
C ASP A 69 2.34 -4.28 2.44
N TYR A 70 1.29 -4.80 1.81
CA TYR A 70 0.03 -4.07 1.56
C TYR A 70 -1.19 -4.83 2.11
N PRO A 71 -1.31 -4.97 3.45
CA PRO A 71 -2.39 -5.73 4.05
C PRO A 71 -3.74 -5.04 3.88
N VAL A 72 -4.75 -5.84 3.55
CA VAL A 72 -6.15 -5.39 3.48
C VAL A 72 -6.97 -6.07 4.56
N LYS A 73 -7.68 -5.26 5.34
CA LYS A 73 -8.64 -5.73 6.33
C LYS A 73 -10.03 -5.73 5.72
N ILE A 74 -10.58 -6.91 5.48
CA ILE A 74 -11.92 -7.07 4.92
C ILE A 74 -12.94 -7.28 6.05
N SER A 75 -14.09 -6.63 5.95
CA SER A 75 -15.17 -6.73 6.95
C SER A 75 -16.49 -7.22 6.36
N ALA A 76 -16.69 -7.08 5.04
CA ALA A 76 -17.86 -7.61 4.36
C ALA A 76 -17.60 -7.83 2.88
N ILE A 77 -18.39 -8.72 2.26
CA ILE A 77 -18.45 -8.94 0.82
C ILE A 77 -19.93 -8.83 0.41
N GLY A 78 -20.28 -7.76 -0.30
CA GLY A 78 -21.69 -7.46 -0.61
C GLY A 78 -22.52 -7.38 0.68
N ARG A 79 -23.48 -8.30 0.85
CA ARG A 79 -24.33 -8.38 2.06
C ARG A 79 -23.83 -9.38 3.12
N ILE A 80 -22.67 -9.97 2.91
CA ILE A 80 -22.10 -11.00 3.80
C ILE A 80 -21.16 -10.29 4.75
N GLY A 81 -21.55 -10.19 6.03
CA GLY A 81 -20.69 -9.65 7.08
C GLY A 81 -19.68 -10.69 7.54
N MET A 82 -18.41 -10.30 7.65
CA MET A 82 -17.33 -11.17 8.09
C MET A 82 -16.94 -10.84 9.54
N LYS A 83 -17.04 -11.82 10.43
CA LYS A 83 -16.76 -11.68 11.86
C LYS A 83 -15.85 -12.81 12.36
N PRO A 84 -14.64 -12.51 12.88
CA PRO A 84 -14.02 -11.18 12.92
C PRO A 84 -13.64 -10.69 11.51
N ALA A 85 -13.40 -9.39 11.37
CA ALA A 85 -12.76 -8.85 10.18
C ALA A 85 -11.35 -9.44 10.05
N ALA A 86 -10.99 -9.93 8.87
CA ALA A 86 -9.72 -10.63 8.64
C ALA A 86 -8.77 -9.73 7.87
N THR A 87 -7.50 -9.84 8.21
CA THR A 87 -6.40 -9.15 7.54
C THR A 87 -5.70 -10.16 6.64
N LEU A 88 -5.77 -9.93 5.33
CA LEU A 88 -5.25 -10.82 4.30
C LEU A 88 -4.38 -10.04 3.30
N THR A 89 -3.70 -10.74 2.40
CA THR A 89 -3.16 -10.12 1.17
C THR A 89 -4.31 -9.75 0.23
N CYS A 90 -4.09 -8.78 -0.66
CA CYS A 90 -5.13 -8.36 -1.59
C CYS A 90 -5.57 -9.51 -2.50
N ASP A 91 -4.64 -10.26 -3.08
CA ASP A 91 -4.95 -11.40 -3.97
C ASP A 91 -5.81 -12.47 -3.28
N MET A 92 -5.52 -12.75 -2.01
CA MET A 92 -6.31 -13.69 -1.22
C MET A 92 -7.72 -13.15 -0.97
N ALA A 93 -7.84 -11.86 -0.64
CA ALA A 93 -9.14 -11.20 -0.47
C ALA A 93 -9.96 -11.22 -1.77
N ALA A 94 -9.32 -10.97 -2.93
CA ALA A 94 -9.99 -10.97 -4.23
C ALA A 94 -10.49 -12.38 -4.60
N THR A 95 -9.64 -13.39 -4.41
CA THR A 95 -10.00 -14.80 -4.64
C THR A 95 -11.15 -15.23 -3.73
N PHE A 96 -11.08 -14.88 -2.45
CA PHE A 96 -12.13 -15.19 -1.48
C PHE A 96 -13.45 -14.50 -1.83
N ALA A 97 -13.41 -13.23 -2.25
CA ALA A 97 -14.59 -12.49 -2.67
C ALA A 97 -15.22 -13.06 -3.95
N GLY A 98 -14.40 -13.47 -4.92
CA GLY A 98 -14.86 -14.15 -6.13
C GLY A 98 -15.57 -15.47 -5.80
N TRP A 99 -14.97 -16.30 -4.95
CA TRP A 99 -15.59 -17.53 -4.48
C TRP A 99 -16.88 -17.28 -3.69
N ALA A 100 -16.88 -16.29 -2.79
CA ALA A 100 -18.04 -15.97 -1.99
C ALA A 100 -19.25 -15.63 -2.87
N ARG A 101 -19.03 -14.82 -3.91
CA ARG A 101 -20.06 -14.40 -4.85
C ARG A 101 -20.56 -15.55 -5.75
N ASN A 102 -19.64 -16.36 -6.28
CA ASN A 102 -19.96 -17.32 -7.33
C ASN A 102 -20.34 -18.72 -6.80
N GLU A 103 -19.87 -19.08 -5.62
CA GLU A 103 -20.06 -20.43 -5.04
C GLU A 103 -20.84 -20.38 -3.73
N LEU A 104 -20.37 -19.61 -2.74
CA LEU A 104 -20.95 -19.59 -1.40
C LEU A 104 -22.39 -19.06 -1.41
N VAL A 105 -22.64 -17.88 -1.99
CA VAL A 105 -23.98 -17.27 -2.03
C VAL A 105 -25.01 -18.16 -2.74
N PRO A 106 -24.79 -18.62 -3.99
CA PRO A 106 -25.77 -19.46 -4.65
C PRO A 106 -25.97 -20.79 -3.94
N SER A 107 -24.91 -21.41 -3.42
CA SER A 107 -25.00 -22.65 -2.66
C SER A 107 -25.81 -22.47 -1.38
N ALA A 108 -25.58 -21.39 -0.62
CA ALA A 108 -26.32 -21.10 0.60
C ALA A 108 -27.80 -20.76 0.30
N ARG A 109 -28.06 -20.07 -0.80
CA ARG A 109 -29.43 -19.78 -1.24
C ARG A 109 -30.16 -21.06 -1.64
N TRP A 110 -29.53 -21.95 -2.39
CA TRP A 110 -30.14 -23.20 -2.83
C TRP A 110 -30.32 -24.20 -1.68
N ARG A 111 -29.27 -24.42 -0.88
CA ARG A 111 -29.23 -25.43 0.17
C ARG A 111 -30.12 -25.09 1.36
N TYR A 112 -30.17 -23.81 1.73
CA TYR A 112 -30.84 -23.34 2.94
C TYR A 112 -32.02 -22.40 2.66
N PHE A 113 -32.42 -22.23 1.40
CA PHE A 113 -33.46 -21.29 0.98
C PHE A 113 -33.24 -19.88 1.53
N SER A 114 -31.98 -19.50 1.73
CA SER A 114 -31.62 -18.23 2.34
C SER A 114 -31.86 -17.07 1.36
N GLY A 115 -32.37 -15.95 1.87
CA GLY A 115 -32.64 -14.73 1.09
C GLY A 115 -31.41 -13.90 0.72
N VAL A 116 -30.20 -14.48 0.84
CA VAL A 116 -28.94 -13.78 0.60
C VAL A 116 -28.82 -13.48 -0.90
N ARG A 117 -28.52 -12.21 -1.22
CA ARG A 117 -28.33 -11.73 -2.60
C ARG A 117 -26.87 -11.40 -2.82
N THR A 118 -26.39 -11.68 -4.04
CA THR A 118 -25.08 -11.28 -4.53
C THR A 118 -24.93 -9.77 -4.63
#